data_AF-A0A2D9TG32-F1
#
_entry.id   AF-A0A2D9TG32-F1
#
_cell.length_a   1.000
_cell.length_b   1.000
_cell.length_c   1.000
_cell.angle_alpha   90.00
_cell.angle_beta   90.00
_cell.angle_gamma   90.00
#
_symmetry.space_group_name_H-M   'P 1'
#
loop_
_entity.id
_entity.type
_entity.pdbx_description
1 polymer ?
#
loop_
_entity_poly.entity_id
_entity_poly.type
_entity_poly.pdbx_seq_one_letter_code
_entity_poly.pdbx_strand_id
1 'polypeptide(L)'
;MAYARLVVARALTIAAMSLLCSSPGLAQSAEDLTLEALHEFERGHYEEARALFLRAHEIEPSARLQRGAGMAAFEVRDYVEAHRLLQASLANEQRALTEGQRRETRTLLARTEAFIGRFQLDLTPTNATLRVDLRPPVVEPDGTVLMAVGTHQLTFEAPGHVTDERELEVRGGEDETLNLALEPMAGYVPPGSTSGRRVDALGWSLFGGGGAFLVLSGLGAAGWAHHGSQLDECRSHEAAGGHCLNESTLASRRAGFMAFGLVAGATGILGVTMGMLRWWWSGGTGDEETSACVPGPLSVDCRWRF
;
A
#
# COMPACT_ATOMS: atom_id res chain seq x y z
N MET A 1 56.62 35.89 5.78
CA MET A 1 55.41 35.21 6.30
C MET A 1 54.37 35.20 5.21
N ALA A 2 54.49 34.25 4.28
CA ALA A 2 53.66 34.17 3.08
C ALA A 2 53.53 32.70 2.66
N TYR A 3 52.44 32.42 1.95
CA TYR A 3 52.14 31.19 1.20
C TYR A 3 51.34 30.10 1.92
N ALA A 4 50.12 30.48 2.31
CA ALA A 4 48.95 29.60 2.24
C ALA A 4 48.21 29.88 0.92
N ARG A 5 48.19 28.90 -0.01
CA ARG A 5 47.26 28.68 -1.16
C ARG A 5 47.95 27.82 -2.25
N LEU A 6 47.17 26.94 -2.91
CA LEU A 6 47.54 25.92 -3.92
C LEU A 6 48.09 24.63 -3.28
N VAL A 7 47.40 23.48 -3.30
CA VAL A 7 47.00 22.72 -4.49
C VAL A 7 45.65 22.03 -4.25
N VAL A 8 44.58 22.58 -4.81
CA VAL A 8 43.31 21.88 -5.09
C VAL A 8 43.31 21.66 -6.59
N ALA A 9 43.68 20.46 -7.05
CA ALA A 9 43.34 19.96 -8.38
C ALA A 9 43.93 18.55 -8.58
N ARG A 10 43.10 17.65 -9.15
CA ARG A 10 43.41 16.35 -9.77
C ARG A 10 43.35 15.11 -8.88
N ALA A 11 42.14 14.57 -8.72
CA ALA A 11 41.87 13.11 -8.77
C ALA A 11 40.36 12.81 -8.80
N LEU A 12 39.60 13.51 -9.65
CA LEU A 12 38.16 13.27 -9.82
C LEU A 12 37.84 13.13 -11.30
N THR A 13 38.39 12.07 -11.90
CA THR A 13 38.14 11.67 -13.29
C THR A 13 38.38 10.16 -13.36
N ILE A 14 37.49 9.44 -14.03
CA ILE A 14 37.43 7.97 -14.23
C ILE A 14 36.52 7.25 -13.22
N ALA A 15 35.22 7.58 -13.20
CA ALA A 15 34.15 6.66 -12.77
C ALA A 15 32.74 7.09 -13.27
N ALA A 16 32.63 7.68 -14.46
CA ALA A 16 31.34 8.16 -14.98
C ALA A 16 31.24 8.10 -16.52
N MET A 17 31.65 6.98 -17.14
CA MET A 17 31.56 6.83 -18.60
C MET A 17 31.18 5.42 -19.04
N SER A 18 30.10 4.88 -18.49
CA SER A 18 29.55 3.56 -18.88
C SER A 18 28.01 3.50 -18.93
N LEU A 19 27.32 4.63 -19.09
CA LEU A 19 25.84 4.72 -19.09
C LEU A 19 25.25 5.23 -20.42
N LEU A 20 25.98 5.10 -21.54
CA LEU A 20 25.54 5.56 -22.87
C LEU A 20 25.36 4.37 -23.83
N CYS A 21 24.31 3.58 -23.64
CA CYS A 21 23.59 2.89 -24.72
C CYS A 21 22.37 2.15 -24.15
N SER A 22 21.40 2.89 -23.61
CA SER A 22 20.02 2.45 -23.73
C SER A 22 19.56 2.92 -25.10
N SER A 23 19.49 2.03 -26.08
CA SER A 23 18.83 2.34 -27.34
C SER A 23 17.41 2.80 -27.00
N PRO A 24 16.98 4.02 -27.39
CA PRO A 24 15.57 4.35 -27.32
C PRO A 24 14.91 3.41 -28.34
N GLY A 25 14.27 2.33 -27.87
CA GLY A 25 13.19 1.75 -28.63
C GLY A 25 12.25 2.91 -28.95
N LEU A 26 12.03 3.17 -30.24
CA LEU A 26 11.32 4.35 -30.73
C LEU A 26 10.06 4.58 -29.89
N ALA A 27 10.11 5.54 -28.98
CA ALA A 27 8.95 5.89 -28.18
C ALA A 27 7.94 6.46 -29.19
N GLN A 28 6.84 5.75 -29.39
CA GLN A 28 5.78 6.18 -30.32
C GLN A 28 5.28 7.55 -29.89
N SER A 29 5.12 8.46 -30.84
CA SER A 29 4.62 9.80 -30.55
C SER A 29 3.09 9.79 -30.34
N ALA A 30 2.55 10.81 -29.68
CA ALA A 30 1.10 10.96 -29.55
C ALA A 30 0.39 11.06 -30.91
N GLU A 31 1.06 11.64 -31.91
CA GLU A 31 0.54 11.76 -33.28
C GLU A 31 0.44 10.40 -33.97
N ASP A 32 1.50 9.57 -33.88
CA ASP A 32 1.50 8.21 -34.44
C ASP A 32 0.39 7.35 -33.83
N LEU A 33 0.27 7.38 -32.50
CA LEU A 33 -0.78 6.67 -31.76
C LEU A 33 -2.18 7.15 -32.14
N THR A 34 -2.36 8.45 -32.41
CA THR A 34 -3.65 9.01 -32.83
C THR A 34 -4.02 8.53 -34.23
N LEU A 35 -3.06 8.50 -35.16
CA LEU A 35 -3.29 7.99 -36.52
C LEU A 35 -3.61 6.49 -36.50
N GLU A 36 -2.93 5.71 -35.67
CA GLU A 36 -3.21 4.30 -35.48
C GLU A 36 -4.60 4.08 -34.86
N ALA A 37 -4.96 4.86 -33.82
CA ALA A 37 -6.28 4.81 -33.20
C ALA A 37 -7.40 5.07 -34.21
N LEU A 38 -7.22 6.03 -35.13
CA LEU A 38 -8.19 6.32 -36.18
C LEU A 38 -8.32 5.17 -37.18
N HIS A 39 -7.21 4.57 -37.61
CA HIS A 39 -7.25 3.39 -38.48
C HIS A 39 -7.96 2.20 -37.83
N GLU A 40 -7.69 1.91 -36.56
CA GLU A 40 -8.36 0.84 -35.82
C GLU A 40 -9.86 1.14 -35.63
N PHE A 41 -10.20 2.41 -35.37
CA PHE A 41 -11.60 2.85 -35.27
C PHE A 41 -12.36 2.64 -36.59
N GLU A 42 -11.76 3.02 -37.72
CA GLU A 42 -12.35 2.84 -39.06
C GLU A 42 -12.54 1.37 -39.44
N ARG A 43 -11.69 0.47 -38.90
CA ARG A 43 -11.79 -0.98 -39.06
C ARG A 43 -12.82 -1.63 -38.15
N GLY A 44 -13.39 -0.89 -37.19
CA GLY A 44 -14.31 -1.41 -36.19
C GLY A 44 -13.62 -2.09 -35.00
N HIS A 45 -12.30 -1.96 -34.87
CA HIS A 45 -11.51 -2.45 -33.75
C HIS A 45 -11.53 -1.41 -32.61
N TYR A 46 -12.70 -1.27 -32.01
CA TYR A 46 -12.99 -0.17 -31.09
C TYR A 46 -12.27 -0.31 -29.73
N GLU A 47 -11.99 -1.54 -29.26
CA GLU A 47 -11.21 -1.73 -28.03
C GLU A 47 -9.77 -1.24 -28.20
N GLU A 48 -9.14 -1.61 -29.31
CA GLU A 48 -7.79 -1.20 -29.71
C GLU A 48 -7.73 0.31 -29.93
N ALA A 49 -8.68 0.87 -30.68
CA ALA A 49 -8.80 2.31 -30.89
C ALA A 49 -8.91 3.08 -29.57
N ARG A 50 -9.74 2.60 -28.64
CA ARG A 50 -9.90 3.19 -27.30
C ARG A 50 -8.56 3.20 -26.56
N ALA A 51 -7.87 2.06 -26.51
CA ALA A 51 -6.58 1.95 -25.82
C ALA A 51 -5.52 2.92 -26.41
N LEU A 52 -5.46 3.03 -27.74
CA LEU A 52 -4.54 3.93 -28.43
C LEU A 52 -4.87 5.41 -28.19
N PHE A 53 -6.15 5.80 -28.21
CA PHE A 53 -6.55 7.17 -27.86
C PHE A 53 -6.20 7.54 -26.42
N LEU A 54 -6.43 6.63 -25.46
CA LEU A 54 -6.07 6.84 -24.06
C LEU A 54 -4.55 6.97 -23.90
N ARG A 55 -3.78 6.11 -24.58
CA ARG A 55 -2.32 6.18 -24.55
C ARG A 55 -1.77 7.48 -25.16
N ALA A 56 -2.36 7.94 -26.27
CA ALA A 56 -2.02 9.23 -26.85
C ALA A 56 -2.35 10.38 -25.89
N HIS A 57 -3.48 10.30 -25.17
CA HIS A 57 -3.88 11.30 -24.18
C HIS A 57 -2.95 11.34 -22.97
N GLU A 58 -2.40 10.20 -22.53
CA GLU A 58 -1.39 10.15 -21.46
C GLU A 58 -0.10 10.88 -21.85
N ILE A 59 0.30 10.80 -23.12
CA ILE A 59 1.49 11.49 -23.64
C ILE A 59 1.18 12.98 -23.83
N GLU A 60 0.01 13.28 -24.38
CA GLU A 60 -0.39 14.63 -24.71
C GLU A 60 -1.87 14.88 -24.40
N PRO A 61 -2.17 15.45 -23.22
CA PRO A 61 -3.55 15.61 -22.79
C PRO A 61 -4.35 16.49 -23.76
N SER A 62 -5.48 15.95 -24.21
CA SER A 62 -6.32 16.56 -25.22
C SER A 62 -7.78 16.15 -25.07
N ALA A 63 -8.66 17.16 -25.11
CA ALA A 63 -10.11 16.96 -25.18
C ALA A 63 -10.53 16.11 -26.39
N ARG A 64 -9.85 16.27 -27.54
CA ARG A 64 -10.18 15.52 -28.78
C ARG A 64 -9.85 14.04 -28.65
N LEU A 65 -8.76 13.70 -27.98
CA LEU A 65 -8.38 12.30 -27.72
C LEU A 65 -9.35 11.64 -26.74
N GLN A 66 -9.76 12.34 -25.68
CA GLN A 66 -10.83 11.86 -24.78
C GLN A 66 -12.16 11.65 -25.51
N ARG A 67 -12.52 12.55 -26.44
CA ARG A 67 -13.71 12.36 -27.30
C ARG A 67 -13.59 11.09 -28.14
N GLY A 68 -12.44 10.86 -28.78
CA GLY A 68 -12.18 9.66 -29.57
C GLY A 68 -12.29 8.38 -28.73
N ALA A 69 -11.66 8.37 -27.55
CA ALA A 69 -11.76 7.26 -26.60
C ALA A 69 -13.20 7.01 -26.15
N GLY A 70 -13.96 8.07 -25.84
CA GLY A 70 -15.38 7.97 -25.46
C GLY A 70 -16.28 7.47 -26.58
N MET A 71 -16.01 7.86 -27.84
CA MET A 71 -16.70 7.30 -29.01
C MET A 71 -16.41 5.81 -29.16
N ALA A 72 -15.16 5.39 -29.03
CA ALA A 72 -14.78 3.99 -29.11
C ALA A 72 -15.38 3.16 -27.96
N ALA A 73 -15.39 3.70 -26.74
CA ALA A 73 -16.06 3.09 -25.58
C ALA A 73 -17.57 2.87 -25.80
N PHE A 74 -18.24 3.82 -26.48
CA PHE A 74 -19.65 3.68 -26.82
C PHE A 74 -19.90 2.52 -27.79
N GLU A 75 -19.05 2.35 -28.80
CA GLU A 75 -19.19 1.28 -29.81
C GLU A 75 -18.97 -0.12 -29.21
N VAL A 76 -18.08 -0.27 -28.22
CA VAL A 76 -17.91 -1.53 -27.46
C VAL A 76 -18.97 -1.74 -26.38
N ARG A 77 -19.93 -0.82 -26.26
CA ARG A 77 -21.03 -0.83 -25.27
C ARG A 77 -20.58 -0.70 -23.81
N ASP A 78 -19.40 -0.14 -23.58
CA ASP A 78 -18.95 0.26 -22.26
C ASP A 78 -19.49 1.67 -21.95
N TYR A 79 -20.80 1.75 -21.74
CA TYR A 79 -21.52 3.02 -21.67
C TYR A 79 -21.14 3.88 -20.46
N VAL A 80 -20.78 3.24 -19.33
CA VAL A 80 -20.34 3.96 -18.14
C VAL A 80 -18.99 4.65 -18.41
N GLU A 81 -18.04 3.97 -19.03
CA GLU A 81 -16.75 4.57 -19.39
C GLU A 81 -16.91 5.62 -20.51
N ALA A 82 -17.76 5.34 -21.50
CA ALA A 82 -18.08 6.32 -22.54
C ALA A 82 -18.64 7.61 -21.94
N HIS A 83 -19.57 7.52 -20.98
CA HIS A 83 -20.14 8.68 -20.29
C HIS A 83 -19.03 9.51 -19.62
N ARG A 84 -18.14 8.88 -18.85
CA ARG A 84 -17.03 9.56 -18.16
C ARG A 84 -16.07 10.24 -19.14
N LEU A 85 -15.65 9.55 -20.19
CA LEU A 85 -14.71 10.08 -21.18
C LEU A 85 -15.31 11.25 -21.98
N LEU A 86 -16.59 11.17 -22.35
CA LEU A 86 -17.29 12.24 -23.06
C LEU A 86 -17.50 13.47 -22.16
N GLN A 87 -17.86 13.28 -20.89
CA GLN A 87 -17.93 14.37 -19.92
C GLN A 87 -16.57 15.03 -19.70
N ALA A 88 -15.52 14.23 -19.50
CA ALA A 88 -14.15 14.72 -19.35
C ALA A 88 -13.70 15.52 -20.59
N SER A 89 -14.01 15.03 -21.79
CA SER A 89 -13.73 15.73 -23.05
C SER A 89 -14.41 17.10 -23.14
N LEU A 90 -15.66 17.21 -22.68
CA LEU A 90 -16.40 18.47 -22.67
C LEU A 90 -15.84 19.48 -21.65
N ALA A 91 -15.34 18.99 -20.52
CA ALA A 91 -14.74 19.79 -19.46
C ALA A 91 -13.28 20.19 -19.74
N ASN A 92 -12.56 19.44 -20.58
CA ASN A 92 -11.14 19.67 -20.85
C ASN A 92 -10.92 20.83 -21.84
N GLU A 93 -10.11 21.82 -21.45
CA GLU A 93 -9.76 22.98 -22.27
C GLU A 93 -8.50 22.76 -23.14
N GLN A 94 -7.69 21.74 -22.84
CA GLN A 94 -6.47 21.44 -23.58
C GLN A 94 -6.82 20.88 -24.96
N ARG A 95 -6.35 21.59 -25.99
CA ARG A 95 -6.71 21.31 -27.39
C ARG A 95 -8.22 21.12 -27.53
N ALA A 96 -8.93 22.10 -27.00
CA ALA A 96 -10.36 22.16 -26.90
C ALA A 96 -11.08 21.65 -28.16
N LEU A 97 -12.25 21.06 -27.91
CA LEU A 97 -13.21 20.73 -28.95
C LEU A 97 -13.69 22.00 -29.66
N THR A 98 -13.82 21.93 -30.98
CA THR A 98 -14.57 22.93 -31.75
C THR A 98 -16.05 22.91 -31.37
N GLU A 99 -16.79 23.98 -31.65
CA GLU A 99 -18.24 24.01 -31.35
C GLU A 99 -19.03 22.87 -32.03
N GLY A 100 -18.65 22.49 -33.25
CA GLY A 100 -19.23 21.32 -33.92
C GLY A 100 -18.98 20.03 -33.13
N GLN A 101 -17.72 19.77 -32.78
CA GLN A 101 -17.35 18.60 -31.98
C GLN A 101 -18.01 18.59 -30.60
N ARG A 102 -18.17 19.76 -29.93
CA ARG A 102 -18.89 19.84 -28.66
C ARG A 102 -20.36 19.44 -28.80
N ARG A 103 -21.05 19.91 -29.85
CA ARG A 103 -22.45 19.54 -30.11
C ARG A 103 -22.58 18.04 -30.37
N GLU A 104 -21.71 17.47 -31.18
CA GLU A 104 -21.69 16.03 -31.45
C GLU A 104 -21.40 15.22 -30.17
N THR A 105 -20.45 15.67 -29.36
CA THR A 105 -20.08 15.02 -28.09
C THR A 105 -21.24 15.05 -27.09
N ARG A 106 -21.93 16.18 -26.95
CA ARG A 106 -23.15 16.28 -26.12
C ARG A 106 -24.28 15.38 -26.63
N THR A 107 -24.44 15.28 -27.96
CA THR A 107 -25.44 14.40 -28.57
C THR A 107 -25.13 12.93 -28.30
N LEU A 108 -23.85 12.54 -28.41
CA LEU A 108 -23.43 11.18 -28.08
C LEU A 108 -23.57 10.91 -26.58
N LEU A 109 -23.17 11.85 -25.72
CA LEU A 109 -23.34 11.74 -24.27
C LEU A 109 -24.81 11.50 -23.88
N ALA A 110 -25.75 12.28 -24.44
CA ALA A 110 -27.18 12.09 -24.18
C ALA A 110 -27.69 10.71 -24.66
N ARG A 111 -27.11 10.16 -25.73
CA ARG A 111 -27.41 8.78 -26.17
C ARG A 111 -26.82 7.75 -25.21
N THR A 112 -25.60 7.97 -24.72
CA THR A 112 -24.96 7.11 -23.72
C THR A 112 -25.76 7.08 -22.41
N GLU A 113 -26.28 8.23 -21.99
CA GLU A 113 -27.11 8.36 -20.77
C GLU A 113 -28.38 7.49 -20.82
N ALA A 114 -28.91 7.21 -22.02
CA ALA A 114 -30.04 6.29 -22.18
C ALA A 114 -29.68 4.80 -21.98
N PHE A 115 -28.41 4.46 -21.76
CA PHE A 115 -27.94 3.09 -21.51
C PHE A 115 -27.29 2.91 -20.15
N ILE A 116 -27.42 3.90 -19.26
CA ILE A 116 -26.92 3.83 -17.88
C ILE A 116 -28.05 4.12 -16.90
N GLY A 117 -28.00 3.49 -15.74
CA GLY A 117 -28.76 3.88 -14.56
C GLY A 117 -27.85 4.59 -13.55
N ARG A 118 -28.43 5.55 -12.82
CA ARG A 118 -27.79 6.32 -11.76
C ARG A 118 -28.41 5.94 -10.43
N PHE A 119 -27.56 5.56 -9.47
CA PHE A 119 -28.03 5.06 -8.20
C PHE A 119 -27.37 5.76 -7.02
N GLN A 120 -28.18 6.32 -6.13
CA GLN A 120 -27.74 6.74 -4.81
C GLN A 120 -27.79 5.54 -3.88
N LEU A 121 -26.69 5.24 -3.18
CA LEU A 121 -26.61 4.10 -2.27
C LEU A 121 -26.93 4.52 -0.84
N ASP A 122 -27.91 3.88 -0.21
CA ASP A 122 -28.17 3.97 1.23
C ASP A 122 -27.91 2.60 1.88
N LEU A 123 -26.84 2.55 2.67
CA LEU A 123 -26.23 1.31 3.17
C LEU A 123 -26.44 1.20 4.69
N THR A 124 -27.15 0.14 5.11
CA THR A 124 -27.35 -0.18 6.54
C THR A 124 -26.79 -1.59 6.82
N PRO A 125 -25.77 -1.74 7.67
CA PRO A 125 -25.03 -0.68 8.38
C PRO A 125 -24.12 0.13 7.44
N THR A 126 -23.79 1.36 7.83
CA THR A 126 -22.97 2.29 7.03
C THR A 126 -21.52 1.85 6.83
N ASN A 127 -21.02 0.88 7.61
CA ASN A 127 -19.68 0.32 7.47
C ASN A 127 -19.65 -0.93 6.58
N ALA A 128 -20.75 -1.25 5.92
CA ALA A 128 -20.83 -2.40 5.02
C ALA A 128 -20.08 -2.14 3.70
N THR A 129 -19.56 -3.23 3.12
CA THR A 129 -18.86 -3.24 1.84
C THR A 129 -19.83 -3.70 0.76
N LEU A 130 -20.04 -2.86 -0.26
CA LEU A 130 -20.78 -3.22 -1.47
C LEU A 130 -19.82 -3.61 -2.59
N ARG A 131 -20.19 -4.64 -3.34
CA ARG A 131 -19.58 -5.02 -4.62
C ARG A 131 -20.67 -5.11 -5.69
N VAL A 132 -20.35 -4.60 -6.89
CA VAL A 132 -21.16 -4.72 -8.11
C VAL A 132 -20.36 -5.60 -9.07
N ASP A 133 -20.93 -6.73 -9.47
CA ASP A 133 -20.27 -7.74 -10.31
C ASP A 133 -18.88 -8.10 -9.78
N LEU A 134 -18.82 -8.42 -8.47
CA LEU A 134 -17.62 -8.78 -7.73
C LEU A 134 -16.54 -7.68 -7.60
N ARG A 135 -16.81 -6.46 -8.08
CA ARG A 135 -15.88 -5.32 -8.04
C ARG A 135 -16.39 -4.22 -7.10
N PRO A 136 -15.49 -3.47 -6.44
CA PRO A 136 -15.89 -2.26 -5.73
C PRO A 136 -16.58 -1.27 -6.69
N PRO A 137 -17.74 -0.70 -6.33
CA PRO A 137 -18.38 0.30 -7.17
C PRO A 137 -17.52 1.56 -7.27
N VAL A 138 -17.50 2.17 -8.46
CA VAL A 138 -16.90 3.49 -8.66
C VAL A 138 -17.96 4.52 -8.32
N VAL A 139 -17.69 5.33 -7.30
CA VAL A 139 -18.58 6.41 -6.85
C VAL A 139 -18.20 7.70 -7.58
N GLU A 140 -19.18 8.30 -8.23
CA GLU A 140 -19.05 9.59 -8.92
C GLU A 140 -18.91 10.74 -7.91
N PRO A 141 -18.41 11.93 -8.32
CA PRO A 141 -18.24 13.07 -7.41
C PRO A 141 -19.52 13.56 -6.72
N ASP A 142 -20.68 13.27 -7.29
CA ASP A 142 -22.00 13.59 -6.73
C ASP A 142 -22.49 12.53 -5.71
N GLY A 143 -21.72 11.47 -5.47
CA GLY A 143 -22.06 10.39 -4.56
C GLY A 143 -22.89 9.26 -5.18
N THR A 144 -23.15 9.31 -6.49
CA THR A 144 -23.90 8.28 -7.20
C THR A 144 -22.99 7.18 -7.74
N VAL A 145 -23.58 6.01 -8.03
CA VAL A 145 -22.93 4.91 -8.75
C VAL A 145 -23.63 4.74 -10.09
N LEU A 146 -22.85 4.73 -11.17
CA LEU A 146 -23.34 4.48 -12.51
C LEU A 146 -23.23 3.00 -12.84
N MET A 147 -24.31 2.42 -13.33
CA MET A 147 -24.36 1.03 -13.80
C MET A 147 -24.89 1.00 -15.23
N ALA A 148 -24.40 0.07 -16.04
CA ALA A 148 -24.89 -0.09 -17.41
C ALA A 148 -26.28 -0.73 -17.40
N VAL A 149 -27.03 -0.57 -18.50
CA VAL A 149 -28.28 -1.31 -18.67
C VAL A 149 -28.02 -2.82 -18.67
N GLY A 150 -28.87 -3.57 -17.99
CA GLY A 150 -28.78 -5.02 -17.88
C GLY A 150 -28.79 -5.50 -16.43
N THR A 151 -28.44 -6.77 -16.27
CA THR A 151 -28.44 -7.44 -14.97
C THR A 151 -27.09 -7.28 -14.26
N HIS A 152 -27.12 -6.80 -13.03
CA HIS A 152 -25.97 -6.65 -12.16
C HIS A 152 -26.12 -7.48 -10.88
N GLN A 153 -25.03 -8.10 -10.43
CA GLN A 153 -25.00 -8.80 -9.15
C GLN A 153 -24.47 -7.86 -8.07
N LEU A 154 -25.28 -7.60 -7.05
CA LEU A 154 -24.92 -6.82 -5.88
C LEU A 154 -24.59 -7.77 -4.73
N THR A 155 -23.38 -7.67 -4.18
CA THR A 155 -22.96 -8.40 -2.99
C THR A 155 -22.68 -7.40 -1.87
N PHE A 156 -23.34 -7.57 -0.74
CA PHE A 156 -23.27 -6.66 0.39
C PHE A 156 -22.87 -7.40 1.67
N GLU A 157 -21.81 -6.92 2.32
CA GLU A 157 -21.17 -7.63 3.44
C GLU A 157 -20.82 -6.67 4.57
N ALA A 158 -21.06 -7.08 5.81
CA ALA A 158 -20.57 -6.37 6.98
C ALA A 158 -20.24 -7.34 8.12
N PRO A 159 -19.24 -7.02 8.97
CA PRO A 159 -18.97 -7.82 10.15
C PRO A 159 -20.21 -7.95 11.04
N GLY A 160 -20.54 -9.18 11.43
CA GLY A 160 -21.70 -9.47 12.26
C GLY A 160 -23.06 -9.39 11.58
N HIS A 161 -23.06 -9.38 10.25
CA HIS A 161 -24.27 -9.39 9.44
C HIS A 161 -24.19 -10.52 8.41
N VAL A 162 -25.35 -11.03 8.01
CA VAL A 162 -25.46 -12.06 6.98
C VAL A 162 -25.13 -11.41 5.65
N THR A 163 -24.23 -12.01 4.87
CA THR A 163 -23.96 -11.56 3.49
C THR A 163 -25.24 -11.63 2.67
N ASP A 164 -25.53 -10.56 1.95
CA ASP A 164 -26.70 -10.44 1.08
C ASP A 164 -26.25 -10.34 -0.37
N GLU A 165 -26.85 -11.17 -1.22
CA GLU A 165 -26.61 -11.20 -2.66
C GLU A 165 -27.93 -10.96 -3.39
N ARG A 166 -27.99 -9.89 -4.19
CA ARG A 166 -29.19 -9.51 -4.94
C ARG A 166 -28.86 -9.31 -6.41
N GLU A 167 -29.81 -9.68 -7.25
CA GLU A 167 -29.79 -9.34 -8.66
C GLU A 167 -30.56 -8.02 -8.87
N LEU A 168 -29.94 -7.06 -9.55
CA LEU A 168 -30.57 -5.80 -9.93
C LEU A 168 -30.65 -5.73 -11.46
N GLU A 169 -31.87 -5.61 -11.98
CA GLU A 169 -32.10 -5.27 -13.39
C GLU A 169 -32.10 -3.75 -13.54
N VAL A 170 -31.05 -3.21 -14.17
CA VAL A 170 -30.90 -1.79 -14.45
C VAL A 170 -31.52 -1.48 -15.80
N ARG A 171 -32.43 -0.51 -15.84
CA ARG A 171 -32.95 0.05 -17.10
C ARG A 171 -32.26 1.36 -17.43
N GLY A 172 -32.19 1.65 -18.72
CA GLY A 172 -31.56 2.87 -19.21
C GLY A 172 -32.31 4.13 -18.77
N GLY A 173 -31.58 5.10 -18.23
CA GLY A 173 -32.10 6.38 -17.76
C GLY A 173 -32.76 6.35 -16.37
N GLU A 174 -32.63 5.25 -15.62
CA GLU A 174 -33.09 5.19 -14.23
C GLU A 174 -32.25 6.12 -13.35
N ASP A 175 -32.91 6.78 -12.40
CA ASP A 175 -32.29 7.62 -11.36
C ASP A 175 -32.99 7.30 -10.04
N GLU A 176 -32.40 6.41 -9.25
CA GLU A 176 -33.04 5.79 -8.09
C GLU A 176 -32.14 5.78 -6.85
N THR A 177 -32.77 5.64 -5.68
CA THR A 177 -32.05 5.39 -4.42
C THR A 177 -32.20 3.92 -4.03
N LEU A 178 -31.08 3.21 -3.95
CA LEU A 178 -31.03 1.81 -3.52
C LEU A 178 -30.83 1.72 -2.01
N ASN A 179 -31.87 1.25 -1.34
CA ASN A 179 -31.83 0.97 0.10
C ASN A 179 -31.39 -0.48 0.34
N LEU A 180 -30.16 -0.64 0.83
CA LEU A 180 -29.54 -1.93 1.09
C LEU A 180 -29.33 -2.08 2.60
N ALA A 181 -30.13 -2.95 3.22
CA ALA A 181 -30.06 -3.25 4.65
C ALA A 181 -29.68 -4.72 4.87
N LEU A 182 -28.64 -4.97 5.66
CA LEU A 182 -28.23 -6.31 6.07
C LEU A 182 -28.91 -6.75 7.35
N GLU A 183 -29.21 -8.04 7.42
CA GLU A 183 -29.72 -8.68 8.63
C GLU A 183 -28.57 -8.98 9.61
N PRO A 184 -28.69 -8.62 10.90
CA PRO A 184 -27.69 -8.98 11.91
C PRO A 184 -27.59 -10.50 12.08
N MET A 185 -26.36 -11.02 12.18
CA MET A 185 -26.11 -12.40 12.55
C MET A 185 -26.33 -12.61 14.05
N ALA A 186 -27.25 -13.51 14.40
CA ALA A 186 -27.49 -13.87 15.79
C ALA A 186 -26.21 -14.43 16.45
N GLY A 187 -25.83 -13.86 17.59
CA GLY A 187 -24.69 -14.32 18.38
C GLY A 187 -23.32 -13.83 17.91
N TYR A 188 -23.24 -12.90 16.95
CA TYR A 188 -21.97 -12.27 16.60
C TYR A 188 -21.41 -11.46 17.77
N VAL A 189 -20.20 -11.80 18.22
CA VAL A 189 -19.42 -11.03 19.19
C VAL A 189 -18.31 -10.31 18.42
N PRO A 190 -18.25 -8.96 18.44
CA PRO A 190 -17.23 -8.21 17.72
C PRO A 190 -15.81 -8.66 18.16
N PRO A 191 -14.90 -8.93 17.22
CA PRO A 191 -13.51 -9.20 17.56
C PRO A 191 -12.91 -7.94 18.19
N GLY A 192 -12.61 -8.01 19.49
CA GLY A 192 -12.19 -6.85 20.29
C GLY A 192 -12.86 -6.77 21.67
N SER A 193 -13.91 -7.55 21.92
CA SER A 193 -14.54 -7.68 23.25
C SER A 193 -13.80 -8.65 24.19
N THR A 194 -12.52 -8.94 23.95
CA THR A 194 -11.66 -9.45 25.01
C THR A 194 -11.24 -8.25 25.85
N SER A 195 -11.70 -8.17 27.10
CA SER A 195 -11.10 -7.28 28.10
C SER A 195 -9.61 -7.60 28.16
N GLY A 196 -8.82 -6.81 27.43
CA GLY A 196 -7.41 -7.09 27.24
C GLY A 196 -6.74 -7.11 28.59
N ARG A 197 -6.31 -8.29 29.03
CA ARG A 197 -5.28 -8.43 30.05
C ARG A 197 -4.13 -7.56 29.55
N ARG A 198 -3.91 -6.41 30.19
CA ARG A 198 -2.83 -5.48 29.82
C ARG A 198 -1.52 -6.25 30.04
N VAL A 199 -1.05 -6.94 29.01
CA VAL A 199 0.31 -7.45 28.97
C VAL A 199 1.21 -6.24 29.13
N ASP A 200 1.97 -6.22 30.22
CA ASP A 200 2.88 -5.15 30.56
C ASP A 200 3.97 -5.06 29.49
N ALA A 201 3.71 -4.27 28.45
CA ALA A 201 4.54 -4.13 27.25
C ALA A 201 5.98 -3.68 27.61
N LEU A 202 6.15 -3.02 28.76
CA LEU A 202 7.45 -2.65 29.28
C LEU A 202 8.23 -3.87 29.82
N GLY A 203 7.56 -4.81 30.48
CA GLY A 203 8.17 -6.05 30.97
C GLY A 203 8.67 -6.93 29.82
N TRP A 204 7.86 -7.08 28.78
CA TRP A 204 8.25 -7.87 27.59
C TRP A 204 9.32 -7.19 26.74
N SER A 205 9.30 -5.86 26.61
CA SER A 205 10.35 -5.15 25.86
C SER A 205 11.70 -5.18 26.58
N LEU A 206 11.73 -5.14 27.91
CA LEU A 206 12.97 -5.30 28.69
C LEU A 206 13.52 -6.73 28.60
N PHE A 207 12.66 -7.74 28.66
CA PHE A 207 13.07 -9.14 28.55
C PHE A 207 13.55 -9.49 27.12
N GLY A 208 12.77 -9.11 26.10
CA GLY A 208 13.14 -9.31 24.69
C GLY A 208 14.35 -8.48 24.26
N GLY A 209 14.41 -7.21 24.68
CA GLY A 209 15.53 -6.31 24.42
C GLY A 209 16.83 -6.78 25.08
N GLY A 210 16.79 -7.20 26.34
CA GLY A 210 17.94 -7.75 27.05
C GLY A 210 18.51 -9.01 26.39
N GLY A 211 17.63 -9.89 25.89
CA GLY A 211 18.04 -11.08 25.13
C GLY A 211 18.83 -10.77 23.86
N ALA A 212 18.44 -9.73 23.11
CA ALA A 212 19.13 -9.32 21.89
C ALA A 212 20.58 -8.84 22.17
N PHE A 213 20.80 -8.13 23.27
CA PHE A 213 22.14 -7.68 23.67
C PHE A 213 23.08 -8.83 24.06
N LEU A 214 22.56 -9.92 24.61
CA LEU A 214 23.34 -11.13 24.88
C LEU A 214 23.82 -11.81 23.58
N VAL A 215 22.98 -11.82 22.53
CA VAL A 215 23.38 -12.32 21.20
C VAL A 215 24.50 -11.45 20.62
N LEU A 216 24.38 -10.12 20.72
CA LEU A 216 25.42 -9.19 20.26
C LEU A 216 26.75 -9.37 21.02
N SER A 217 26.71 -9.69 22.32
CA SER A 217 27.90 -10.03 23.10
C SER A 217 28.60 -11.29 22.56
N GLY A 218 27.83 -12.33 22.24
CA GLY A 218 28.34 -13.55 21.61
C GLY A 218 29.02 -13.30 20.26
N LEU A 219 28.45 -12.44 19.42
CA LEU A 219 29.06 -12.01 18.16
C LEU A 219 30.36 -11.23 18.37
N GLY A 220 30.41 -10.36 19.38
CA GLY A 220 31.65 -9.67 19.78
C GLY A 220 32.76 -10.64 20.19
N ALA A 221 32.44 -11.67 20.98
CA ALA A 221 33.40 -12.69 21.40
C ALA A 221 33.91 -13.54 20.22
N ALA A 222 33.02 -13.92 19.29
CA ALA A 222 33.40 -14.65 18.07
C ALA A 222 34.30 -13.82 17.16
N GLY A 223 33.96 -12.53 16.95
CA GLY A 223 34.80 -11.59 16.19
C GLY A 223 36.17 -11.37 16.84
N TRP A 224 36.23 -11.30 18.17
CA TRP A 224 37.50 -11.23 18.91
C TRP A 224 38.38 -12.46 18.69
N ALA A 225 37.80 -13.66 18.75
CA ALA A 225 38.52 -14.91 18.55
C ALA A 225 39.05 -15.03 17.11
N HIS A 226 38.21 -14.72 16.11
CA HIS A 226 38.59 -14.79 14.69
C HIS A 226 39.73 -13.84 14.33
N HIS A 227 39.69 -12.59 14.79
CA HIS A 227 40.80 -11.66 14.56
C HIS A 227 42.02 -11.97 15.43
N GLY A 228 41.86 -12.73 16.51
CA GLY A 228 42.96 -13.29 17.28
C GLY A 228 43.80 -14.26 16.46
N SER A 229 43.18 -15.22 15.78
CA SER A 229 43.91 -16.20 14.98
C SER A 229 44.65 -15.55 13.81
N GLN A 230 44.04 -14.56 13.15
CA GLN A 230 44.72 -13.80 12.08
C GLN A 230 45.94 -13.03 12.56
N LEU A 231 45.88 -12.47 13.78
CA LEU A 231 47.01 -11.77 14.38
C LEU A 231 48.14 -12.76 14.74
N ASP A 232 47.80 -13.93 15.26
CA ASP A 232 48.76 -14.97 15.61
C ASP A 232 49.44 -15.56 14.35
N GLU A 233 48.68 -15.78 13.28
CA GLU A 233 49.20 -16.18 11.96
C GLU A 233 50.15 -15.11 11.39
N CYS A 234 49.75 -13.84 11.41
CA CYS A 234 50.58 -12.71 10.99
C CYS A 234 51.91 -12.66 11.75
N ARG A 235 51.89 -12.81 13.08
CA ARG A 235 53.11 -12.86 13.92
C ARG A 235 53.98 -14.06 13.64
N SER A 236 53.37 -15.23 13.41
CA SER A 236 54.11 -16.45 13.06
C SER A 236 54.84 -16.32 11.72
N HIS A 237 54.23 -15.63 10.75
CA HIS A 237 54.82 -15.37 9.45
C HIS A 237 55.99 -14.38 9.53
N GLU A 238 55.90 -13.37 10.41
CA GLU A 238 57.03 -12.48 10.69
C GLU A 238 58.18 -13.21 11.39
N ALA A 239 57.88 -14.09 12.34
CA ALA A 239 58.89 -14.92 12.99
C ALA A 239 59.62 -15.85 12.01
N ALA A 240 58.97 -16.22 10.89
CA ALA A 240 59.57 -17.00 9.80
C ALA A 240 60.35 -16.15 8.77
N GLY A 241 60.51 -14.84 9.01
CA GLY A 241 61.25 -13.93 8.15
C GLY A 241 60.40 -13.20 7.09
N GLY A 242 59.07 -13.34 7.13
CA GLY A 242 58.16 -12.53 6.34
C GLY A 242 57.90 -11.15 6.95
N HIS A 243 57.06 -10.34 6.29
CA HIS A 243 56.63 -9.03 6.80
C HIS A 243 55.11 -8.94 6.86
N CYS A 244 54.56 -8.46 7.97
CA CYS A 244 53.13 -8.21 8.13
C CYS A 244 52.86 -6.71 8.23
N LEU A 245 52.35 -6.12 7.15
CA LEU A 245 52.17 -4.66 7.05
C LEU A 245 51.00 -4.11 7.89
N ASN A 246 50.17 -4.97 8.48
CA ASN A 246 48.88 -4.58 9.09
C ASN A 246 48.70 -5.02 10.56
N GLU A 247 49.77 -5.37 11.27
CA GLU A 247 49.66 -5.88 12.66
C GLU A 247 48.92 -4.90 13.58
N SER A 248 49.28 -3.61 13.56
CA SER A 248 48.66 -2.58 14.40
C SER A 248 47.16 -2.40 14.13
N THR A 249 46.76 -2.59 12.86
CA THR A 249 45.34 -2.51 12.45
C THR A 249 44.57 -3.74 12.94
N LEU A 250 45.15 -4.95 12.83
CA LEU A 250 44.54 -6.18 13.34
C LEU A 250 44.43 -6.17 14.87
N ALA A 251 45.47 -5.71 15.57
CA ALA A 251 45.46 -5.58 17.03
C ALA A 251 44.38 -4.58 17.50
N SER A 252 44.26 -3.43 16.83
CA SER A 252 43.22 -2.43 17.13
C SER A 252 41.81 -2.95 16.87
N ARG A 253 41.58 -3.68 15.77
CA ARG A 253 40.29 -4.31 15.46
C ARG A 253 39.91 -5.38 16.47
N ARG A 254 40.86 -6.23 16.86
CA ARG A 254 40.66 -7.24 17.92
C ARG A 254 40.25 -6.57 19.23
N ALA A 255 40.96 -5.54 19.67
CA ALA A 255 40.60 -4.79 20.89
C ALA A 255 39.18 -4.19 20.81
N GLY A 256 38.78 -3.66 19.66
CA GLY A 256 37.43 -3.13 19.43
C GLY A 256 36.32 -4.16 19.62
N PHE A 257 36.48 -5.38 19.09
CA PHE A 257 35.50 -6.45 19.27
C PHE A 257 35.40 -6.93 20.73
N MET A 258 36.52 -6.96 21.47
CA MET A 258 36.50 -7.27 22.91
C MET A 258 35.68 -6.24 23.69
N ALA A 259 35.94 -4.95 23.46
CA ALA A 259 35.25 -3.86 24.15
C ALA A 259 33.74 -3.86 23.87
N PHE A 260 33.35 -4.05 22.60
CA PHE A 260 31.95 -4.17 22.22
C PHE A 260 31.26 -5.36 22.90
N GLY A 261 31.90 -6.53 22.89
CA GLY A 261 31.36 -7.74 23.50
C GLY A 261 31.06 -7.60 24.99
N LEU A 262 31.97 -6.97 25.74
CA LEU A 262 31.81 -6.74 27.19
C LEU A 262 30.68 -5.76 27.50
N VAL A 263 30.60 -4.63 26.78
CA VAL A 263 29.55 -3.63 27.00
C VAL A 263 28.17 -4.22 26.68
N ALA A 264 28.02 -4.88 25.53
CA ALA A 264 26.77 -5.52 25.15
C ALA A 264 26.35 -6.61 26.15
N GLY A 265 27.30 -7.40 26.64
CA GLY A 265 27.03 -8.45 27.62
C GLY A 265 26.49 -7.90 28.95
N ALA A 266 27.13 -6.86 29.49
CA ALA A 266 26.69 -6.23 30.73
C ALA A 266 25.28 -5.63 30.61
N THR A 267 24.96 -4.96 29.49
CA THR A 267 23.63 -4.40 29.22
C THR A 267 22.57 -5.50 29.08
N GLY A 268 22.89 -6.61 28.40
CA GLY A 268 21.98 -7.73 28.24
C GLY A 268 21.57 -8.37 29.56
N ILE A 269 22.54 -8.63 30.45
CA ILE A 269 22.28 -9.22 31.78
C ILE A 269 21.37 -8.32 32.62
N LEU A 270 21.63 -7.00 32.63
CA LEU A 270 20.79 -6.05 33.37
C LEU A 270 19.36 -5.98 32.83
N GLY A 271 19.18 -6.00 31.49
CA GLY A 271 17.85 -5.99 30.88
C GLY A 271 17.02 -7.23 31.22
N VAL A 272 17.63 -8.43 31.11
CA VAL A 272 16.96 -9.69 31.43
C VAL A 272 16.61 -9.79 32.92
N THR A 273 17.53 -9.41 33.81
CA THR A 273 17.29 -9.45 35.27
C THR A 273 16.21 -8.47 35.71
N MET A 274 16.20 -7.23 35.20
CA MET A 274 15.13 -6.26 35.48
C MET A 274 13.78 -6.72 34.92
N GLY A 275 13.75 -7.31 33.72
CA GLY A 275 12.54 -7.90 33.15
C GLY A 275 11.96 -9.04 34.00
N MET A 276 12.82 -9.96 34.48
CA MET A 276 12.42 -11.06 35.36
C MET A 276 11.91 -10.57 36.71
N LEU A 277 12.59 -9.63 37.36
CA LEU A 277 12.17 -9.06 38.65
C LEU A 277 10.80 -8.39 38.55
N ARG A 278 10.56 -7.63 37.48
CA ARG A 278 9.27 -6.99 37.25
C ARG A 278 8.14 -7.98 36.98
N TRP A 279 8.41 -9.02 36.18
CA TRP A 279 7.43 -10.08 35.92
C TRP A 279 7.07 -10.84 37.21
N TRP A 280 8.07 -11.11 38.06
CA TRP A 280 7.85 -11.78 39.33
C TRP A 280 7.02 -10.93 40.30
N TRP A 281 7.26 -9.61 40.34
CA TRP A 281 6.45 -8.69 41.14
C TRP A 281 5.04 -8.44 40.59
N SER A 282 4.86 -8.43 39.26
CA SER A 282 3.54 -8.25 38.65
C SER A 282 2.66 -9.50 38.70
N GLY A 283 3.25 -10.68 38.91
CA GLY A 283 2.52 -11.93 39.11
C GLY A 283 1.86 -12.12 40.49
N GLY A 284 2.05 -11.18 41.42
CA GLY A 284 1.61 -11.32 42.82
C GLY A 284 0.22 -10.77 43.19
N THR A 285 -0.50 -10.11 42.28
CA THR A 285 -1.82 -9.53 42.58
C THR A 285 -2.89 -10.04 41.64
N GLY A 286 -2.93 -11.37 41.48
CA GLY A 286 -3.84 -12.08 40.57
C GLY A 286 -5.09 -12.66 41.21
N ASP A 287 -5.53 -12.17 42.38
CA ASP A 287 -6.97 -12.20 42.70
C ASP A 287 -7.60 -10.95 42.08
N GLU A 288 -7.65 -10.94 40.75
CA GLU A 288 -8.53 -10.05 40.01
C GLU A 288 -9.96 -10.52 40.32
N GLU A 289 -10.54 -9.87 41.33
CA GLU A 289 -11.93 -9.93 41.74
C GLU A 289 -12.81 -9.56 40.53
N THR A 290 -13.06 -10.56 39.69
CA THR A 290 -13.88 -10.41 38.48
C THR A 290 -15.33 -10.35 38.93
N SER A 291 -15.83 -9.12 39.09
CA SER A 291 -17.25 -8.84 39.22
C SER A 291 -17.93 -9.14 37.88
N ALA A 292 -18.35 -10.40 37.70
CA ALA A 292 -19.18 -10.80 36.57
C ALA A 292 -20.62 -10.35 36.84
N CYS A 293 -21.02 -9.24 36.22
CA CYS A 293 -22.43 -8.85 36.14
C CYS A 293 -23.02 -9.46 34.87
N VAL A 294 -24.07 -10.27 35.02
CA VAL A 294 -24.78 -10.88 33.88
C VAL A 294 -26.04 -10.05 33.61
N PRO A 295 -26.24 -9.51 32.40
CA PRO A 295 -27.45 -8.77 32.08
C PRO A 295 -28.64 -9.74 31.93
N GLY A 296 -29.68 -9.52 32.72
CA GLY A 296 -30.99 -10.15 32.57
C GLY A 296 -31.98 -9.19 31.87
N PRO A 297 -33.11 -9.70 31.37
CA PRO A 297 -34.06 -8.92 30.57
C PRO A 297 -34.73 -7.75 31.32
N LEU A 298 -34.62 -7.69 32.66
CA LEU A 298 -35.20 -6.61 33.48
C LEU A 298 -34.28 -6.09 34.61
N SER A 299 -33.08 -6.64 34.78
CA SER A 299 -32.10 -6.18 35.80
C SER A 299 -30.69 -6.74 35.55
N VAL A 300 -29.68 -6.10 36.14
CA VAL A 300 -28.30 -6.59 36.18
C VAL A 300 -28.07 -7.24 37.54
N ASP A 301 -27.80 -8.55 37.57
CA ASP A 301 -27.49 -9.28 38.80
C ASP A 301 -25.96 -9.35 38.95
N CYS A 302 -25.44 -8.66 39.96
CA CYS A 302 -24.01 -8.66 40.30
C CYS A 302 -23.83 -9.43 41.60
N ARG A 303 -23.29 -10.65 41.51
CA ARG A 303 -23.12 -11.53 42.67
C ARG A 303 -21.73 -11.31 43.27
N TRP A 304 -21.68 -10.67 44.44
CA TRP A 304 -20.45 -10.50 45.22
C TRP A 304 -20.18 -11.78 46.03
N ARG A 305 -18.98 -12.37 45.88
CA ARG A 305 -18.48 -13.41 46.80
C ARG A 305 -17.55 -12.72 47.78
N PHE A 306 -17.99 -12.57 49.03
CA PHE A 306 -17.15 -12.18 50.16
C PHE A 306 -16.35 -13.36 50.69
#